data_AF-A0A2P6SDX8-F1
#
_entry.id   AF-A0A2P6SDX8-F1
#
_cell.length_a   1.000
_cell.length_b   1.000
_cell.length_c   1.000
_cell.angle_alpha   90.00
_cell.angle_beta   90.00
_cell.angle_gamma   90.00
#
_symmetry.space_group_name_H-M   'P 1'
#
loop_
_entity.id
_entity.type
_entity.pdbx_description
1 polymer ?
#
loop_
_entity_poly.entity_id
_entity_poly.type
_entity_poly.pdbx_seq_one_letter_code
_entity_poly.pdbx_strand_id
1 'polypeptide(L)'
;MEGKGRDAAVPRRLFLKGRYMGGSEEVLKIVEEGLLGEILEGLPKKRVGSVCEGCGEAKFLPCFQCNGSSKMVLVVKEDEVVVGQRQGGGGTVVVRCPECNENGLVLCPICS
;
A
#
# COMPACT_ATOMS: atom_id res chain seq x y z
N MET A 1 -6.50 16.45 -28.99
CA MET A 1 -5.69 15.71 -28.01
C MET A 1 -5.64 16.57 -26.76
N GLU A 2 -6.64 16.45 -25.90
CA GLU A 2 -6.69 17.24 -24.66
C GLU A 2 -5.72 16.64 -23.64
N GLY A 3 -4.80 17.47 -23.17
CA GLY A 3 -3.79 17.12 -22.19
C GLY A 3 -4.48 16.72 -20.89
N LYS A 4 -4.43 15.42 -20.58
CA LYS A 4 -4.75 14.92 -19.26
C LYS A 4 -3.72 15.50 -18.31
N GLY A 5 -4.16 16.47 -17.50
CA GLY A 5 -3.36 17.06 -16.45
C GLY A 5 -2.63 15.95 -15.70
N ARG A 6 -1.30 16.07 -15.62
CA ARG A 6 -0.54 15.30 -14.65
C ARG A 6 -1.13 15.70 -13.32
N ASP A 7 -1.96 14.83 -12.75
CA ASP A 7 -2.24 14.83 -11.32
C ASP A 7 -0.85 14.83 -10.69
N ALA A 8 -0.40 16.00 -10.27
CA ALA A 8 0.99 16.21 -9.91
C ALA A 8 1.17 15.40 -8.63
N ALA A 9 1.72 14.19 -8.78
CA ALA A 9 1.90 13.26 -7.68
C ALA A 9 2.51 14.05 -6.53
N VAL A 10 1.72 14.24 -5.46
CA VAL A 10 2.16 15.02 -4.31
C VAL A 10 3.48 14.40 -3.88
N PRO A 11 4.60 15.16 -3.87
CA PRO A 11 5.90 14.61 -3.51
C PRO A 11 5.77 13.94 -2.16
N ARG A 12 6.39 12.75 -2.01
CA ARG A 12 6.41 12.06 -0.72
C ARG A 12 7.03 13.01 0.30
N ARG A 13 6.23 13.40 1.29
CA ARG A 13 6.67 14.22 2.42
C ARG A 13 7.19 13.29 3.49
N LEU A 14 8.37 13.57 4.03
CA LEU A 14 8.95 12.79 5.09
C LEU A 14 8.57 13.40 6.45
N PHE A 15 8.08 12.53 7.33
CA PHE A 15 7.86 12.85 8.74
C PHE A 15 8.64 11.86 9.59
N LEU A 16 9.42 12.36 10.55
CA LEU A 16 10.18 11.54 11.48
C LEU A 16 9.86 11.96 12.90
N LYS A 17 9.43 10.99 13.73
CA LYS A 17 9.00 11.23 15.13
C LYS A 17 7.99 12.39 15.25
N GLY A 18 7.09 12.52 14.28
CA GLY A 18 6.07 13.57 14.21
C GLY A 18 6.55 14.93 13.68
N ARG A 19 7.82 15.08 13.31
CA ARG A 19 8.37 16.33 12.72
C ARG A 19 8.40 16.25 11.20
N TYR A 20 7.99 17.32 10.52
CA TYR A 20 8.10 17.45 9.07
C TYR A 20 9.55 17.69 8.66
N MET A 21 10.07 16.87 7.75
CA MET A 21 11.46 16.93 7.26
C MET A 21 11.57 17.57 5.87
N GLY A 22 10.45 17.70 5.14
CA GLY A 22 10.47 18.18 3.75
C GLY A 22 9.95 17.16 2.74
N GLY A 23 10.00 17.53 1.46
CA GLY A 23 9.79 16.64 0.32
C GLY A 23 11.08 15.96 -0.12
N SER A 24 11.09 15.41 -1.33
CA SER A 24 12.23 14.66 -1.86
C SER A 24 13.51 15.50 -1.97
N GLU A 25 13.40 16.77 -2.35
CA GLU A 25 14.56 17.65 -2.54
C GLU A 25 15.21 18.04 -1.21
N GLU A 26 14.42 18.37 -0.19
CA GLU A 26 14.94 18.67 1.15
C GLU A 26 15.56 17.43 1.80
N VAL A 27 14.93 16.27 1.64
CA VAL A 27 15.49 15.00 2.14
C VAL A 27 16.80 14.66 1.44
N LEU A 28 16.93 14.94 0.14
CA LEU A 28 18.18 14.73 -0.58
C LEU A 28 19.30 15.63 -0.04
N LYS A 29 19.02 16.91 0.21
CA LYS A 29 20.00 17.82 0.82
C LYS A 29 20.48 17.33 2.18
N ILE A 30 19.56 16.85 3.03
CA ILE A 30 19.89 16.25 4.33
C ILE A 30 20.86 15.06 4.20
N VAL A 31 20.69 14.24 3.15
CA VAL A 31 21.60 13.12 2.85
C VAL A 31 22.97 13.64 2.42
N GLU A 32 23.00 14.61 1.51
CA GLU A 32 24.23 15.19 0.96
C GLU A 32 25.06 15.94 2.02
N GLU A 33 24.39 16.56 3.00
CA GLU A 33 25.00 17.23 4.15
C GLU A 33 25.47 16.24 5.24
N GLY A 34 25.14 14.95 5.11
CA GLY A 34 25.53 13.90 6.07
C GLY A 34 24.68 13.85 7.35
N LEU A 35 23.61 14.64 7.44
CA LEU A 35 22.78 14.79 8.64
C LEU A 35 21.77 13.65 8.84
N LEU A 36 21.55 12.81 7.81
CA LEU A 36 20.54 11.74 7.88
C LEU A 36 20.79 10.77 9.05
N GLY A 37 22.04 10.46 9.36
CA GLY A 37 22.39 9.53 10.44
C GLY A 37 21.91 10.00 11.81
N GLU A 38 22.09 11.29 12.10
CA GLU A 38 21.67 11.94 13.34
C GLU A 38 20.15 11.96 13.47
N ILE A 39 19.46 12.27 12.37
CA ILE A 39 17.99 12.34 12.34
C ILE A 39 17.36 10.96 12.58
N LEU A 40 17.99 9.88 12.09
CA LEU A 40 17.55 8.50 12.28
C LEU A 40 17.98 7.90 13.62
N GLU A 41 18.72 8.64 14.45
CA GLU A 41 19.22 8.12 15.72
C GLU A 41 18.07 7.68 16.65
N GLY A 42 18.25 6.53 17.31
CA GLY A 42 17.26 5.94 18.20
C GLY A 42 16.05 5.28 17.50
N LEU A 43 16.00 5.28 16.16
CA LEU A 43 15.01 4.47 15.44
C LEU A 43 15.40 2.98 15.47
N PRO A 44 14.43 2.05 15.46
CA PRO A 44 14.70 0.63 15.35
C PRO A 44 15.55 0.32 14.11
N LYS A 45 16.71 -0.29 14.33
CA LYS A 45 17.59 -0.73 13.25
C LYS A 45 17.31 -2.19 12.94
N LYS A 46 17.16 -2.50 11.65
CA LYS A 46 17.04 -3.88 11.20
C LYS A 46 18.41 -4.55 11.17
N ARG A 47 18.48 -5.83 11.57
CA ARG A 47 19.72 -6.62 11.47
C ARG A 47 20.08 -6.84 10.00
N VAL A 48 21.32 -6.53 9.63
CA VAL A 48 21.87 -6.75 8.30
C VAL A 48 21.73 -8.23 7.92
N GLY A 49 21.28 -8.51 6.69
CA GLY A 49 21.12 -9.88 6.17
C GLY A 49 19.87 -10.62 6.63
N SER A 50 19.10 -10.09 7.59
CA SER A 50 17.79 -10.64 7.94
C SER A 50 16.72 -10.12 6.97
N VAL A 51 15.84 -11.00 6.52
CA VAL A 51 14.61 -10.64 5.80
C VAL A 51 13.42 -11.25 6.53
N CYS A 52 12.27 -10.59 6.47
CA CYS A 52 11.03 -11.19 6.94
C CYS A 52 10.76 -12.50 6.19
N GLU A 53 10.61 -13.61 6.91
CA GLU A 53 10.31 -14.92 6.32
C GLU A 53 8.96 -14.96 5.59
N GLY A 54 8.05 -14.04 5.92
CA GLY A 54 6.76 -13.93 5.25
C GLY A 54 6.77 -13.16 3.94
N CYS A 55 7.43 -11.99 3.89
CA CYS A 55 7.34 -11.09 2.73
C CYS A 55 8.67 -10.82 2.03
N GLY A 56 9.79 -11.38 2.50
CA GLY A 56 11.10 -11.14 1.90
C GLY A 56 11.46 -9.66 1.77
N GLU A 57 11.09 -8.83 2.74
CA GLU A 57 11.23 -7.35 2.75
C GLU A 57 10.33 -6.54 1.81
N ALA A 58 9.42 -7.16 1.06
CA ALA A 58 8.46 -6.41 0.26
C ALA A 58 7.51 -5.54 1.10
N LYS A 59 7.32 -5.87 2.39
CA LYS A 59 6.36 -5.26 3.36
C LYS A 59 4.88 -5.40 2.98
N PHE A 60 4.59 -5.78 1.75
CA PHE A 60 3.26 -5.99 1.21
C PHE A 60 3.12 -7.42 0.70
N LEU A 61 1.92 -7.98 0.85
CA LEU A 61 1.53 -9.28 0.32
C LEU A 61 0.26 -9.13 -0.53
N PRO A 62 0.02 -10.01 -1.51
CA PRO A 62 -1.28 -10.09 -2.17
C PRO A 62 -2.40 -10.25 -1.14
N CYS A 63 -3.48 -9.49 -1.31
CA CYS A 63 -4.63 -9.56 -0.41
C CYS A 63 -5.23 -10.97 -0.40
N PHE A 64 -5.38 -11.55 0.78
CA PHE A 64 -5.92 -12.89 0.97
C PHE A 64 -7.43 -12.99 0.66
N GLN A 65 -8.15 -11.87 0.70
CA GLN A 65 -9.59 -11.83 0.43
C GLN A 65 -9.88 -11.75 -1.08
N CYS A 66 -9.14 -10.92 -1.83
CA CYS A 66 -9.38 -10.71 -3.27
C CYS A 66 -8.30 -11.30 -4.17
N ASN A 67 -7.36 -12.06 -3.60
CA ASN A 67 -6.20 -12.67 -4.29
C ASN A 67 -5.41 -11.66 -5.13
N GLY A 68 -5.24 -10.44 -4.61
CA GLY A 68 -4.49 -9.38 -5.31
C GLY A 68 -5.27 -8.62 -6.40
N SER A 69 -6.52 -8.98 -6.69
CA SER A 69 -7.29 -8.34 -7.78
C SER A 69 -7.85 -6.95 -7.44
N SER A 70 -7.85 -6.57 -6.16
CA SER A 70 -8.53 -5.37 -5.62
C SER A 70 -10.06 -5.37 -5.82
N LYS A 71 -10.64 -6.50 -6.26
CA LYS A 71 -12.05 -6.62 -6.63
C LYS A 71 -12.70 -7.82 -5.97
N MET A 72 -13.95 -7.67 -5.58
CA MET A 72 -14.81 -8.77 -5.13
C MET A 72 -16.07 -8.77 -5.97
N VAL A 73 -16.55 -9.96 -6.30
CA VAL A 73 -17.82 -10.14 -7.03
C VAL A 73 -18.87 -10.53 -6.00
N LEU A 74 -19.93 -9.73 -5.93
CA LEU A 74 -21.10 -9.95 -5.10
C LEU A 74 -22.22 -10.46 -5.99
N VAL A 75 -22.83 -11.57 -5.61
CA VAL A 75 -24.00 -12.15 -6.28
C VAL A 75 -25.22 -11.80 -5.44
N VAL A 76 -26.20 -11.17 -6.08
CA VAL A 76 -27.49 -10.83 -5.46
C VAL A 76 -28.50 -11.89 -5.86
N LYS A 77 -29.04 -12.62 -4.89
CA LYS A 77 -30.12 -13.60 -5.08
C LYS A 77 -31.19 -13.34 -4.04
N GLU A 78 -32.43 -13.10 -4.48
CA GLU A 78 -33.61 -13.09 -3.61
C GLU A 78 -33.39 -12.30 -2.30
N ASP A 79 -32.83 -11.08 -2.43
CA ASP A 79 -32.47 -10.13 -1.36
C ASP A 79 -31.22 -10.45 -0.50
N GLU A 80 -30.50 -11.55 -0.76
CA GLU A 80 -29.20 -11.83 -0.14
C GLU A 80 -28.02 -11.44 -1.05
N VAL A 81 -26.98 -10.87 -0.44
CA VAL A 81 -25.74 -10.47 -1.13
C VAL A 81 -24.59 -11.33 -0.60
N VAL A 82 -24.08 -12.22 -1.45
CA VAL A 82 -22.98 -13.12 -1.08
C VAL A 82 -21.77 -12.91 -1.99
N VAL A 83 -20.57 -13.09 -1.45
CA VAL A 83 -19.35 -13.11 -2.27
C VAL A 83 -19.37 -14.40 -3.11
N GLY A 84 -19.25 -14.26 -4.43
CA GLY A 84 -19.32 -15.39 -5.34
C GLY A 84 -18.75 -15.07 -6.71
N GLN A 85 -18.80 -16.00 -7.64
CA GLN A 85 -18.31 -15.77 -9.00
C GLN A 85 -19.43 -15.22 -9.90
N ARG A 86 -19.05 -14.66 -11.06
CA ARG A 86 -20.03 -14.22 -12.07
C ARG A 86 -20.88 -15.42 -12.50
N GLN A 87 -22.19 -15.36 -12.24
CA GLN A 87 -23.15 -16.34 -12.75
C GLN A 87 -23.88 -15.74 -13.95
N GLY A 88 -24.09 -16.53 -14.99
CA GLY A 88 -24.96 -16.16 -16.10
C GLY A 88 -26.41 -16.27 -15.67
N GLY A 89 -27.13 -15.14 -15.56
CA GLY A 89 -28.57 -15.12 -15.32
C GLY A 89 -29.04 -14.49 -14.00
N GLY A 90 -28.13 -14.06 -13.11
CA GLY A 90 -28.46 -13.33 -11.88
C GLY A 90 -27.72 -11.99 -11.77
N GLY A 91 -28.18 -11.10 -10.89
CA GLY A 91 -27.52 -9.81 -10.64
C GLY A 91 -26.15 -10.00 -10.00
N THR A 92 -25.08 -9.60 -10.69
CA THR A 92 -23.72 -9.61 -10.14
C THR A 92 -23.17 -8.19 -10.09
N VAL A 93 -22.64 -7.77 -8.94
CA VAL A 93 -22.00 -6.46 -8.76
C VAL A 93 -20.53 -6.68 -8.45
N VAL A 94 -19.65 -5.88 -9.05
CA VAL A 94 -18.22 -5.89 -8.73
C VAL A 94 -17.93 -4.70 -7.82
N VAL A 95 -17.43 -4.97 -6.62
CA VAL A 95 -17.04 -3.94 -5.66
C VAL A 95 -15.54 -3.96 -5.43
N ARG A 96 -15.00 -2.85 -4.94
CA ARG A 96 -13.62 -2.80 -4.47
C ARG A 96 -13.49 -3.63 -3.19
N CYS A 97 -12.41 -4.38 -3.05
CA CYS A 97 -12.11 -5.08 -1.81
C CYS A 97 -11.80 -4.05 -0.69
N PRO A 98 -12.48 -4.12 0.48
CA PRO A 98 -12.26 -3.16 1.56
C PRO A 98 -10.97 -3.43 2.35
N GLU A 99 -10.43 -4.63 2.26
CA GLU A 99 -9.29 -5.09 3.06
C GLU A 99 -7.92 -4.69 2.49
N CYS A 100 -7.85 -4.18 1.26
CA CYS A 100 -6.59 -3.91 0.59
C CYS A 100 -6.49 -2.53 -0.04
N ASN A 101 -5.26 -2.12 -0.36
CA ASN A 101 -5.02 -0.88 -1.09
C ASN A 101 -5.44 -1.01 -2.57
N GLU A 102 -5.22 0.04 -3.35
CA GLU A 102 -5.62 0.11 -4.76
C GLU A 102 -4.96 -0.95 -5.64
N ASN A 103 -3.80 -1.46 -5.23
CA ASN A 103 -3.02 -2.47 -5.92
C ASN A 103 -3.38 -3.90 -5.49
N GLY A 104 -4.40 -4.08 -4.65
CA GLY A 104 -4.75 -5.41 -4.15
C GLY A 104 -3.78 -5.93 -3.08
N LEU A 105 -3.02 -5.07 -2.42
CA LEU A 105 -2.00 -5.45 -1.45
C LEU A 105 -2.42 -5.14 -0.01
N VAL A 106 -2.00 -6.01 0.90
CA VAL A 106 -2.10 -5.83 2.36
C VAL A 106 -0.73 -5.75 3.00
N LEU A 107 -0.63 -5.14 4.18
CA LEU A 107 0.59 -5.13 4.96
C LEU A 107 0.95 -6.55 5.44
N CYS A 108 2.24 -6.86 5.47
CA CYS A 108 2.71 -8.16 5.96
C CYS A 108 2.46 -8.30 7.47
N PRO A 109 1.63 -9.24 7.95
CA PRO A 109 1.26 -9.31 9.37
C PRO A 109 2.45 -9.69 10.29
N ILE A 110 3.58 -10.12 9.73
CA ILE A 110 4.76 -10.55 10.48
C ILE A 110 5.71 -9.39 10.80
N CYS A 111 5.83 -8.39 9.92
CA CYS A 111 6.87 -7.36 10.02
C CYS A 111 6.40 -5.93 9.71
N SER A 112 5.08 -5.71 9.75
CA SER A 112 4.45 -4.39 9.62
C SER A 112 4.20 -3.76 10.98
#